data_AF-A0A9J6MW93-F1
#
_entry.id   AF-A0A9J6MW93-F1
#
_cell.length_a   1.000
_cell.length_b   1.000
_cell.length_c   1.000
_cell.angle_alpha   90.00
_cell.angle_beta   90.00
_cell.angle_gamma   90.00
#
_symmetry.space_group_name_H-M   'P 1'
#
loop_
_entity.id
_entity.type
_entity.pdbx_description
1 polymer ?
#
loop_
_entity_poly.entity_id
_entity_poly.type
_entity_poly.pdbx_seq_one_letter_code
_entity_poly.pdbx_strand_id
1 'polypeptide(L)' 'VLLVAHGAVINAILAHLSDGELGYGKSRIDNACLNDIHFEENGWIIKAYNRVEHLSHNE' A
#
# COMPACT_ATOMS: atom_id res chain seq x y z
N VAL A 1 -1.93 9.76 -9.67
CA VAL A 1 -1.27 8.72 -10.49
C VAL A 1 -1.78 7.37 -10.00
N LEU A 2 -2.08 6.42 -10.90
CA LEU A 2 -2.39 5.04 -10.51
C LEU A 2 -1.22 4.14 -10.95
N LEU A 3 -0.65 3.41 -10.00
CA LEU A 3 0.38 2.40 -10.25
C LEU A 3 -0.24 1.02 -9.99
N VAL A 4 -0.34 0.22 -11.04
CA VAL A 4 -0.73 -1.20 -10.92
C VAL A 4 0.54 -2.04 -10.94
N ALA A 5 0.78 -2.82 -9.89
CA ALA A 5 2.00 -3.58 -9.72
C ALA A 5 1.76 -4.88 -8.96
N HIS A 6 2.76 -5.76 -8.97
CA HIS A 6 2.74 -7.01 -8.20
C HIS A 6 3.07 -6.75 -6.72
N GLY A 7 2.61 -7.65 -5.84
CA GLY A 7 2.78 -7.51 -4.39
C GLY A 7 4.22 -7.35 -3.91
N ALA A 8 5.20 -7.93 -4.61
CA ALA A 8 6.62 -7.74 -4.27
C ALA A 8 7.07 -6.27 -4.48
N VAL A 9 6.65 -5.64 -5.57
CA VAL A 9 6.96 -4.23 -5.86
C VAL A 9 6.26 -3.31 -4.86
N ILE A 10 4.98 -3.58 -4.57
CA ILE A 10 4.22 -2.81 -3.58
C ILE A 10 4.88 -2.90 -2.20
N ASN A 11 5.25 -4.10 -1.75
CA ASN A 11 5.96 -4.30 -0.49
C ASN A 11 7.30 -3.55 -0.43
N ALA A 12 8.07 -3.53 -1.52
CA ALA A 12 9.34 -2.81 -1.57
C ALA A 12 9.14 -1.29 -1.44
N ILE A 13 8.12 -0.74 -2.11
CA ILE A 13 7.76 0.68 -1.99
C ILE A 13 7.35 0.98 -0.54
N LEU A 14 6.45 0.21 0.04
CA LEU A 14 5.97 0.44 1.40
C LEU A 14 7.09 0.31 2.43
N ALA A 15 7.99 -0.66 2.28
CA ALA A 15 9.16 -0.78 3.15
C ALA A 15 10.06 0.45 3.07
N HIS A 16 10.29 0.98 1.88
CA HIS A 16 11.10 2.18 1.71
C HIS A 16 10.44 3.43 2.33
N LEU A 17 9.13 3.59 2.15
CA LEU A 17 8.41 4.79 2.61
C LEU A 17 8.06 4.77 4.10
N SER A 18 8.10 3.61 4.74
CA SER A 18 7.80 3.42 6.17
C SER A 18 9.04 3.10 7.01
N ASP A 19 10.24 3.36 6.47
CA ASP A 19 11.52 3.01 7.13
C ASP A 19 11.59 1.56 7.63
N GLY A 20 10.96 0.66 6.88
CA GLY A 20 10.91 -0.77 7.14
C GLY A 20 9.85 -1.22 8.13
N GLU A 21 8.92 -0.36 8.59
CA GLU A 21 7.78 -0.79 9.41
C GLU A 21 6.85 -1.74 8.64
N LEU A 22 6.59 -1.44 7.35
CA LEU A 22 5.90 -2.31 6.42
C LEU A 22 6.89 -3.04 5.49
N GLY A 23 6.37 -4.01 4.72
CA GLY A 23 7.13 -4.72 3.70
C GLY A 23 7.03 -6.25 3.77
N TYR A 24 7.91 -6.90 3.02
CA TYR A 24 7.94 -8.36 2.91
C TYR A 24 8.14 -9.03 4.28
N GLY A 25 7.27 -10.00 4.59
CA GLY A 25 7.29 -10.72 5.86
C GLY A 25 6.75 -9.93 7.06
N LYS A 26 6.50 -8.62 6.92
CA LYS A 26 5.95 -7.76 7.97
C LYS A 26 4.49 -7.36 7.73
N SER A 27 4.09 -7.33 6.47
CA SER A 27 2.80 -6.79 6.04
C SER A 27 2.18 -7.67 4.95
N ARG A 28 0.84 -7.82 4.94
CA ARG A 28 0.08 -8.62 3.97
C ARG A 28 -0.47 -7.76 2.84
N ILE A 29 -0.12 -8.09 1.59
CA ILE A 29 -0.72 -7.48 0.40
C ILE A 29 -1.77 -8.42 -0.18
N ASP A 30 -3.02 -7.96 -0.20
CA ASP A 30 -4.13 -8.65 -0.85
C ASP A 30 -4.23 -8.29 -2.34
N ASN A 31 -4.78 -9.22 -3.12
CA ASN A 31 -5.05 -8.98 -4.53
C ASN A 31 -6.08 -7.87 -4.68
N ALA A 32 -5.87 -7.02 -5.69
CA ALA A 32 -6.70 -5.84 -5.96
C ALA A 32 -6.82 -4.84 -4.78
N CYS A 33 -5.93 -4.90 -3.78
CA CYS A 33 -5.92 -3.90 -2.73
C CYS A 33 -5.51 -2.52 -3.26
N LEU A 34 -6.03 -1.48 -2.60
CA LEU A 34 -5.65 -0.10 -2.84
C LEU A 34 -4.72 0.40 -1.73
N ASN A 35 -3.63 1.04 -2.14
CA ASN A 35 -2.71 1.74 -1.26
C ASN A 35 -2.74 3.23 -1.63
N ASP A 36 -2.84 4.09 -0.63
CA ASP A 36 -3.03 5.53 -0.80
C ASP A 36 -1.82 6.25 -0.21
N ILE A 37 -1.03 6.88 -1.08
CA ILE A 37 0.27 7.46 -0.72
C ILE A 37 0.32 8.88 -1.25
N HIS A 38 0.53 9.83 -0.35
CA HIS A 38 0.50 11.26 -0.64
C HIS A 38 1.91 11.81 -0.52
N PHE A 39 2.31 12.69 -1.44
CA PHE A 39 3.50 13.50 -1.25
C PHE A 39 3.06 14.83 -0.65
N GLU A 40 3.52 15.11 0.56
CA GLU A 40 3.29 16.36 1.28
C GLU A 40 4.64 17.06 1.52
N GLU A 41 4.64 18.26 2.10
CA GLU A 41 5.79 19.19 2.14
C GLU A 41 7.15 18.54 2.45
N ASN A 42 7.18 17.57 3.36
CA ASN A 42 8.41 16.96 3.84
C ASN A 42 8.53 15.46 3.55
N GLY A 43 7.71 14.90 2.66
CA GLY A 43 7.88 13.52 2.22
C GLY A 43 6.62 12.77 1.83
N TRP A 44 6.83 11.49 1.57
CA TRP A 44 5.76 10.55 1.26
C TRP A 44 5.09 10.04 2.53
N ILE A 45 3.76 10.06 2.55
CA ILE A 45 2.94 9.61 3.68
C ILE A 45 2.00 8.54 3.17
N ILE A 46 2.02 7.37 3.82
CA ILE A 46 1.07 6.29 3.56
C ILE A 46 -0.22 6.63 4.31
N LYS A 47 -1.26 7.06 3.59
CA LYS A 47 -2.59 7.39 4.14
C LYS A 47 -3.45 6.16 4.36
N ALA A 48 -3.29 5.16 3.50
CA ALA A 48 -3.99 3.88 3.63
C ALA A 48 -3.19 2.76 3.00
N TYR A 49 -3.31 1.58 3.61
CA TYR A 49 -2.59 0.38 3.23
C TYR A 49 -3.57 -0.78 3.09
N ASN A 50 -3.42 -1.57 2.03
CA ASN A 50 -4.15 -2.82 1.81
C ASN A 50 -5.69 -2.69 1.91
N ARG A 51 -6.27 -1.59 1.40
CA ARG A 51 -7.72 -1.38 1.40
C ARG A 51 -8.43 -2.29 0.38
N VAL A 52 -9.38 -3.09 0.87
CA VAL A 52 -10.12 -4.10 0.10
C VAL A 52 -11.64 -3.99 0.29
N GLU A 53 -12.12 -2.92 0.92
CA GLU A 53 -13.54 -2.72 1.24
C GLU A 53 -14.43 -2.66 -0.02
N HIS A 54 -13.86 -2.29 -1.16
CA HIS A 54 -14.54 -2.31 -2.46
C HIS A 54 -14.77 -3.74 -3.00
N LEU A 55 -14.09 -4.75 -2.44
CA LEU A 55 -14.26 -6.15 -2.82
C LEU A 55 -15.37 -6.85 -2.03
N SER A 56 -15.75 -6.31 -0.86
CA SER A 56 -16.92 -6.80 -0.15
C SER A 56 -18.20 -6.41 -0.88
N HIS A 57 -19.01 -7.41 -1.24
CA HIS A 57 -20.39 -7.19 -1.61
C HIS A 57 -21.18 -6.99 -0.33
N ASN A 58 -21.67 -5.78 -0.09
CA ASN A 58 -22.77 -5.58 0.84
C ASN A 58 -24.02 -6.13 0.15
N GLU A 59 -24.62 -7.19 0.70
CA GLU A 59 -26.04 -7.47 0.49
C GLU A 59 -26.90 -6.51 1.33
#